data_AF-A0A2C0Z9V4-F1
#
_entry.id   AF-A0A2C0Z9V4-F1
#
_cell.length_a   1.000
_cell.length_b   1.000
_cell.length_c   1.000
_cell.angle_alpha   90.00
_cell.angle_beta   90.00
_cell.angle_gamma   90.00
#
_symmetry.space_group_name_H-M   'P 1'
#
loop_
_entity.id
_entity.type
_entity.pdbx_description
1 polymer ?
#
loop_
_entity_poly.entity_id
_entity_poly.type
_entity_poly.pdbx_seq_one_letter_code
_entity_poly.pdbx_strand_id
1 'polypeptide(L)' 'MKPLISALYILFGLLIVTLTHFTNFSGPEYLTNIGWILVVVGIFYPFYSRVVHYFKVEFEDEKKSI' A
#
# COMPACT_ATOMS: atom_id res chain seq x y z
N MET A 1 0.01 15.24 0.30
CA MET A 1 -1.10 14.30 0.65
C MET A 1 -0.75 12.82 0.50
N LYS A 2 0.06 12.41 -0.50
CA LYS A 2 0.49 11.00 -0.69
C LYS A 2 1.11 10.30 0.55
N PRO A 3 2.00 10.93 1.34
CA PRO A 3 2.57 10.28 2.52
C PRO A 3 1.57 10.11 3.67
N LEU A 4 0.61 11.04 3.81
CA LEU A 4 -0.45 10.96 4.82
C LEU A 4 -1.35 9.74 4.58
N ILE A 5 -1.74 9.52 3.33
CA ILE A 5 -2.59 8.39 2.92
C ILE A 5 -1.85 7.07 3.11
N SER A 6 -0.56 7.02 2.74
CA SER A 6 0.31 5.85 3.01
C SER A 6 0.40 5.53 4.50
N ALA A 7 0.61 6.54 5.35
CA ALA A 7 0.64 6.37 6.80
C ALA A 7 -0.69 5.86 7.36
N LEU A 8 -1.82 6.34 6.85
CA LEU A 8 -3.16 5.85 7.24
C LEU A 8 -3.36 4.36 6.91
N TYR A 9 -2.97 3.93 5.70
CA TYR A 9 -3.04 2.52 5.31
C TYR A 9 -2.19 1.63 6.22
N ILE A 10 -0.98 2.06 6.56
CA ILE A 10 -0.07 1.31 7.43
C ILE A 10 -0.62 1.25 8.87
N LEU A 11 -1.02 2.40 9.43
CA LEU A 11 -1.52 2.46 10.81
C LEU A 11 -2.81 1.65 10.98
N PHE A 12 -3.74 1.76 10.03
CA PHE A 12 -5.00 1.04 10.08
C PHE A 12 -4.79 -0.46 9.85
N GLY A 13 -3.91 -0.85 8.93
CA GLY A 13 -3.54 -2.24 8.69
C GLY A 13 -2.90 -2.89 9.93
N LEU A 14 -1.95 -2.21 10.57
CA LEU A 14 -1.31 -2.67 11.81
C LEU A 14 -2.29 -2.76 12.98
N LEU A 15 -3.24 -1.83 13.09
CA LEU A 15 -4.31 -1.88 14.09
C LEU A 15 -5.12 -3.17 13.93
N ILE A 16 -5.55 -3.52 12.71
CA ILE A 16 -6.32 -4.74 12.42
C ILE A 16 -5.49 -6.00 12.74
N VAL A 17 -4.22 -6.05 12.32
CA VAL A 17 -3.34 -7.19 12.62
C VAL A 17 -3.19 -7.37 14.14
N THR A 18 -2.97 -6.27 14.87
CA THR A 18 -2.81 -6.31 16.33
C THR A 18 -4.09 -6.77 17.01
N LEU A 19 -5.26 -6.31 16.55
CA LEU A 19 -6.55 -6.68 17.12
C LEU A 19 -6.96 -8.13 16.84
N THR A 20 -6.44 -8.72 15.77
CA THR A 20 -6.77 -10.10 15.36
C THR A 20 -5.77 -11.14 15.86
N HIS A 21 -4.64 -10.71 16.40
CA HIS A 21 -3.56 -11.59 16.84
C HIS A 21 -3.27 -11.43 18.34
N PHE A 22 -4.28 -11.71 19.19
CA PHE A 22 -4.12 -11.78 20.63
C PHE A 22 -3.92 -13.21 21.12
N THR A 23 -3.11 -13.37 22.16
CA THR A 23 -2.84 -14.68 22.80
C THR A 23 -4.09 -15.39 23.33
N ASN A 24 -5.16 -14.64 23.62
CA ASN A 24 -6.44 -15.16 24.12
C ASN A 24 -7.59 -15.09 23.09
N PHE A 25 -7.35 -14.51 21.91
CA PHE A 25 -8.34 -14.38 20.85
C PHE A 25 -7.62 -14.34 19.50
N SER A 26 -7.68 -15.45 18.77
CA SER A 26 -7.35 -15.45 17.35
C SER A 26 -8.59 -15.02 16.59
N GLY A 27 -8.56 -13.77 16.12
CA GLY A 27 -9.59 -13.27 15.21
C GLY A 27 -9.61 -14.06 13.90
N PRO A 28 -10.65 -13.89 13.07
CA PRO A 28 -10.71 -14.55 11.77
C PRO A 28 -9.45 -14.26 10.94
N GLU A 29 -8.76 -15.31 10.48
CA GLU A 29 -7.50 -15.18 9.69
C GLU A 29 -7.67 -14.27 8.47
N TYR A 30 -8.88 -14.23 7.90
CA TYR A 30 -9.23 -13.35 6.80
C TYR A 30 -9.04 -11.86 7.14
N LEU A 31 -9.40 -11.43 8.36
CA LEU A 31 -9.22 -10.04 8.80
C LEU A 31 -7.73 -9.72 9.01
N THR A 32 -6.96 -10.66 9.55
CA THR A 32 -5.51 -10.51 9.68
C THR A 32 -4.84 -10.34 8.31
N ASN A 33 -5.27 -11.13 7.32
CA ASN A 33 -4.79 -11.03 5.94
C ASN A 33 -5.14 -9.68 5.31
N ILE A 34 -6.35 -9.16 5.53
CA ILE A 34 -6.73 -7.80 5.09
C ILE A 34 -5.83 -6.75 5.73
N GLY A 35 -5.55 -6.86 7.02
CA GLY A 35 -4.63 -5.97 7.73
C GLY A 35 -3.24 -5.94 7.09
N TRP A 36 -2.68 -7.12 6.78
CA TRP A 36 -1.40 -7.22 6.07
C TRP A 36 -1.44 -6.64 4.65
N ILE A 37 -2.52 -6.85 3.90
CA ILE A 37 -2.71 -6.25 2.57
C ILE A 37 -2.66 -4.73 2.66
N LEU A 38 -3.33 -4.12 3.65
CA LEU A 38 -3.32 -2.67 3.84
C LEU A 38 -1.91 -2.14 4.15
N VAL A 39 -1.13 -2.87 4.97
CA VAL A 39 0.28 -2.52 5.25
C VAL A 39 1.11 -2.56 3.98
N VAL A 40 1.00 -3.64 3.20
CA VAL A 40 1.71 -3.81 1.92
C VAL A 40 1.35 -2.67 0.96
N VAL A 41 0.06 -2.42 0.75
CA VAL A 41 -0.41 -1.32 -0.11
C VAL A 41 0.10 0.03 0.38
N GLY A 42 0.08 0.29 1.69
CA GLY A 42 0.59 1.51 2.29
C GLY A 42 2.07 1.73 2.03
N ILE A 43 2.89 0.67 2.08
CA ILE A 43 4.34 0.73 1.78
C ILE A 43 4.57 1.05 0.29
N PHE A 44 3.83 0.43 -0.63
CA PHE A 44 4.03 0.60 -2.07
C PHE A 44 3.36 1.86 -2.66
N TYR A 45 2.35 2.41 -1.99
CA TYR A 45 1.61 3.61 -2.41
C TYR A 45 2.49 4.83 -2.79
N PRO A 46 3.51 5.24 -1.99
CA PRO A 46 4.37 6.35 -2.39
C PRO A 46 5.22 6.07 -3.62
N PHE A 47 5.55 4.80 -3.89
CA PHE A 47 6.36 4.38 -5.04
C PHE A 47 5.54 4.30 -6.33
N TYR A 48 4.24 4.00 -6.24
CA TYR A 48 3.35 3.94 -7.40
C TYR A 48 3.41 5.22 -8.26
N SER A 49 3.46 6.38 -7.62
CA SER A 49 3.56 7.65 -8.35
C SER A 49 4.87 7.81 -9.12
N ARG A 50 5.98 7.23 -8.65
CA ARG A 50 7.27 7.29 -9.35
C ARG A 50 7.27 6.36 -10.56
N VAL A 51 6.72 5.16 -10.39
CA VAL A 51 6.61 4.16 -11.47
C VAL A 51 5.74 4.70 -12.61
N VAL A 52 4.54 5.21 -12.30
CA VAL A 52 3.65 5.78 -13.33
C VAL A 52 4.28 6.98 -14.04
N HIS A 53 5.00 7.84 -13.30
CA HIS A 53 5.69 8.97 -13.93
C HIS A 53 6.82 8.52 -14.84
N TYR A 54 7.60 7.53 -14.42
CA TYR A 54 8.69 6.97 -15.22
C TYR A 54 8.16 6.41 -16.55
N PHE A 55 7.14 5.55 -16.49
CA PHE A 55 6.52 5.01 -17.71
C PHE A 55 5.93 6.12 -18.58
N LYS A 56 5.25 7.11 -18.00
CA LYS A 56 4.66 8.20 -18.78
C LYS A 56 5.72 9.00 -19.56
N VAL A 57 6.87 9.27 -18.97
CA VAL A 57 7.98 9.99 -19.63
C VAL A 57 8.58 9.15 -20.76
N GLU A 58 8.82 7.87 -20.53
CA GLU A 58 9.35 6.94 -21.54
C GLU A 58 8.45 6.89 -22.79
N PHE A 59 7.13 6.83 -22.62
CA PHE A 59 6.17 6.85 -23.73
C PHE A 59 6.04 8.22 -24.43
N GLU A 60 6.25 9.33 -23.73
CA GLU A 60 6.25 10.67 -24.34
C GLU A 60 7.49 10.92 -25.21
N ASP A 61 8.66 10.41 -24.79
CA ASP A 61 9.91 10.51 -25.55
C ASP A 61 9.88 9.61 -26.81
N GLU A 62 9.33 8.39 -26.72
CA GLU A 62 9.10 7.53 -27.89
C GLU A 62 8.24 8.24 -28.95
N LYS A 63 7.13 8.85 -28.52
CA LYS A 63 6.17 9.53 -29.41
C LYS A 63 6.75 10.78 -30.07
N LYS A 64 7.75 11.42 -29.48
CA LYS A 64 8.42 12.61 -30.03
C LYS A 64 9.53 12.28 -31.03
N SER A 65 9.99 11.03 -31.07
CA SER A 65 11.06 10.58 -31.97
C SER A 65 10.57 10.08 -33.33
N ILE A 66 9.24 9.95 -33.51
CA ILE A 66 8.54 9.62 -34.77
C ILE A 66 7.98 10.91 -35.39
#